data_AF-A0A3C1LHF7-F1
#
_entry.id   AF-A0A3C1LHF7-F1
#
_cell.length_a   1.000
_cell.length_b   1.000
_cell.length_c   1.000
_cell.angle_alpha   90.00
_cell.angle_beta   90.00
_cell.angle_gamma   90.00
#
_symmetry.space_group_name_H-M   'P 1'
#
loop_
_entity.id
_entity.type
_entity.pdbx_description
1 polymer ?
#
loop_
_entity_poly.entity_id
_entity_poly.type
_entity_poly.pdbx_seq_one_letter_code
_entity_poly.pdbx_strand_id
1 'polypeptide(L)'
;MRKLYLLLLLCTVTVLANAQLVNLYTFGQSNGTYTGITGGNVLGGNTSDDEVFNDNTAGAFGPVTGIGFPIGFNFSFNGQTFDRFAVGYNGYIVLCTGSFAIGGTTATVINSTSTGLVSNVISAMNVDIDATDTSELSYSTIGTAPNRTLVVQWKNAMRYNQTGSVINMQIRLNENGNTVQIVYGNVVGPATAGTVQVGIKGQNNTDFRARTSTTSWAATTNAATASETIAFSTTIVPASGLTFTFTPPTGCTSAPPAGTVVGNSAVCVGVPFSLTVNGVTPTSGYAYQWQSSANGTDWADINGQIGLALNTTTTGVTYYRRITTCTNTSQSTPSNSFMVTANAATFATLPYNESFENTWQALCGDSSRATPNNSWRGVPTSGNTSWRRHDDGPNALWSSTL
;
A
#
# COMPACT_ATOMS: atom_id res chain seq x y z
N MET A 1 -51.33 -27.11 1.16
CA MET A 1 -50.49 -26.28 0.28
C MET A 1 -49.70 -25.28 1.13
N ARG A 2 -48.50 -25.64 1.61
CA ARG A 2 -47.60 -24.74 2.34
C ARG A 2 -46.54 -24.24 1.34
N LYS A 3 -46.53 -22.93 1.08
CA LYS A 3 -45.53 -22.28 0.22
C LYS A 3 -44.22 -22.16 1.00
N LEU A 4 -43.16 -22.80 0.51
CA LEU A 4 -41.80 -22.66 1.01
C LEU A 4 -41.17 -21.47 0.26
N TYR A 5 -40.87 -20.38 0.95
CA TYR A 5 -40.12 -19.26 0.38
C TYR A 5 -38.63 -19.53 0.53
N LEU A 6 -37.95 -19.73 -0.60
CA LEU A 6 -36.49 -19.86 -0.67
C LEU A 6 -35.89 -18.46 -0.53
N LEU A 7 -35.34 -18.15 0.64
CA LEU A 7 -34.61 -16.90 0.89
C LEU A 7 -33.22 -17.04 0.25
N LEU A 8 -33.02 -16.42 -0.91
CA LEU A 8 -31.71 -16.34 -1.57
C LEU A 8 -30.84 -15.37 -0.76
N LEU A 9 -29.98 -15.92 0.11
CA LEU A 9 -28.99 -15.14 0.85
C LEU A 9 -27.92 -14.67 -0.16
N LEU A 10 -28.05 -13.43 -0.63
CA LEU A 10 -27.05 -12.78 -1.48
C LEU A 10 -25.79 -12.55 -0.63
N CYS A 11 -24.87 -13.50 -0.66
CA CYS A 11 -23.57 -13.38 0.00
C CYS A 11 -22.77 -12.32 -0.76
N THR A 12 -22.80 -11.09 -0.29
CA THR A 12 -21.92 -10.02 -0.78
C THR A 12 -20.49 -10.40 -0.40
N VAL A 13 -19.77 -11.01 -1.32
CA VAL A 13 -18.32 -11.15 -1.25
C VAL A 13 -17.74 -9.74 -1.35
N THR A 14 -17.45 -9.12 -0.20
CA THR A 14 -16.63 -7.92 -0.15
C THR A 14 -15.23 -8.32 -0.59
N VAL A 15 -14.92 -8.11 -1.86
CA VAL A 15 -13.55 -8.21 -2.35
C VAL A 15 -12.79 -7.09 -1.65
N LEU A 16 -11.94 -7.47 -0.69
CA LEU A 16 -10.93 -6.57 -0.14
C LEU A 16 -10.00 -6.20 -1.29
N ALA A 17 -10.25 -5.06 -1.91
CA ALA A 17 -9.33 -4.45 -2.86
C ALA A 17 -8.03 -4.16 -2.09
N ASN A 18 -6.96 -4.90 -2.41
CA ASN A 18 -5.65 -4.64 -1.81
C ASN A 18 -5.16 -3.28 -2.29
N ALA A 19 -4.80 -2.44 -1.32
CA ALA A 19 -4.48 -1.04 -1.52
C ALA A 19 -3.29 -0.83 -2.47
N GLN A 20 -3.39 0.17 -3.34
CA GLN A 20 -2.27 0.71 -4.09
C GLN A 20 -1.49 1.62 -3.16
N LEU A 21 -0.44 1.12 -2.51
CA LEU A 21 0.35 1.93 -1.59
C LEU A 21 0.97 3.14 -2.32
N VAL A 22 0.92 4.30 -1.68
CA VAL A 22 1.47 5.55 -2.21
C VAL A 22 2.98 5.46 -2.47
N ASN A 23 3.70 4.69 -1.66
CA ASN A 23 5.14 4.46 -1.84
C ASN A 23 5.52 3.77 -3.17
N LEU A 24 4.55 3.15 -3.87
CA LEU A 24 4.76 2.49 -5.16
C LEU A 24 4.52 3.42 -6.36
N TYR A 25 3.96 4.62 -6.17
CA TYR A 25 3.79 5.59 -7.26
C TYR A 25 5.13 5.89 -7.92
N THR A 26 5.16 5.99 -9.24
CA THR A 26 6.37 6.41 -9.95
C THR A 26 6.40 7.93 -10.04
N PHE A 27 7.59 8.51 -9.89
CA PHE A 27 7.79 9.95 -9.99
C PHE A 27 8.38 10.29 -11.35
N GLY A 28 7.78 11.26 -12.02
CA GLY A 28 8.30 11.92 -13.21
C GLY A 28 8.36 13.43 -13.01
N GLN A 29 9.26 14.09 -13.73
CA GLN A 29 9.38 15.54 -13.74
C GLN A 29 9.51 16.03 -15.17
N SER A 30 8.88 17.16 -15.46
CA SER A 30 9.01 17.85 -16.75
C SER A 30 8.92 19.35 -16.57
N ASN A 31 9.26 20.10 -17.61
CA ASN A 31 9.05 21.54 -17.66
C ASN A 31 8.09 21.85 -18.82
N GLY A 32 6.94 22.43 -18.51
CA GLY A 32 5.90 22.76 -19.46
C GLY A 32 5.48 24.22 -19.35
N THR A 33 4.22 24.48 -19.68
CA THR A 33 3.60 25.81 -19.52
C THR A 33 2.68 25.81 -18.30
N TYR A 34 2.78 26.86 -17.49
CA TYR A 34 1.78 27.12 -16.47
C TYR A 34 0.63 27.93 -17.08
N THR A 35 -0.59 27.43 -16.95
CA THR A 35 -1.80 28.14 -17.35
C THR A 35 -2.73 28.19 -16.15
N GLY A 36 -2.99 29.41 -15.67
CA GLY A 36 -3.92 29.63 -14.57
C GLY A 36 -5.36 29.32 -14.99
N ILE A 37 -6.16 28.77 -14.07
CA ILE A 37 -7.61 28.69 -14.28
C ILE A 37 -8.23 30.10 -14.20
N THR A 38 -9.28 30.31 -14.98
CA THR A 38 -10.11 31.53 -14.98
C THR A 38 -11.56 31.14 -14.68
N GLY A 39 -12.24 31.91 -13.83
CA GLY A 39 -13.63 31.62 -13.45
C GLY A 39 -13.83 30.34 -12.63
N GLY A 40 -12.83 29.95 -11.83
CA GLY A 40 -12.97 28.84 -10.88
C GLY A 40 -13.89 29.16 -9.70
N ASN A 41 -14.24 28.14 -8.93
CA ASN A 41 -14.86 28.32 -7.62
C ASN A 41 -13.82 28.86 -6.65
N VAL A 42 -14.01 30.07 -6.16
CA VAL A 42 -13.06 30.76 -5.26
C VAL A 42 -13.24 30.24 -3.82
N LEU A 43 -12.13 29.89 -3.19
CA LEU A 43 -12.00 29.47 -1.79
C LEU A 43 -11.05 30.46 -1.11
N GLY A 44 -11.49 31.17 -0.08
CA GLY A 44 -10.66 32.23 0.51
C GLY A 44 -10.33 33.35 -0.49
N GLY A 45 -9.50 34.29 -0.08
CA GLY A 45 -9.09 35.42 -0.91
C GLY A 45 -7.86 36.13 -0.36
N ASN A 46 -7.91 37.46 -0.39
CA ASN A 46 -6.80 38.35 -0.04
C ASN A 46 -6.50 38.49 1.46
N THR A 47 -7.22 37.76 2.31
CA THR A 47 -7.05 37.77 3.78
C THR A 47 -6.88 36.37 4.36
N SER A 48 -6.78 35.36 3.50
CA SER A 48 -6.65 33.97 3.96
C SER A 48 -5.29 33.76 4.61
N ASP A 49 -5.32 33.14 5.78
CA ASP A 49 -4.18 32.68 6.54
C ASP A 49 -4.59 31.44 7.35
N ASP A 50 -3.86 30.35 7.21
CA ASP A 50 -4.07 29.09 7.94
C ASP A 50 -5.43 28.36 7.79
N GLU A 51 -6.40 28.89 7.03
CA GLU A 51 -7.72 28.27 6.98
C GLU A 51 -7.71 26.93 6.22
N VAL A 52 -8.67 26.09 6.60
CA VAL A 52 -9.07 24.92 5.83
C VAL A 52 -10.46 25.11 5.24
N PHE A 53 -10.66 24.56 4.05
CA PHE A 53 -11.88 24.66 3.26
C PHE A 53 -12.39 23.25 2.99
N ASN A 54 -13.56 22.93 3.53
CA ASN A 54 -14.16 21.61 3.44
C ASN A 54 -15.67 21.77 3.33
N ASP A 55 -16.18 21.95 2.10
CA ASP A 55 -17.58 22.23 1.73
C ASP A 55 -18.10 23.67 1.89
N ASN A 56 -17.30 24.57 2.45
CA ASN A 56 -17.60 26.00 2.59
C ASN A 56 -16.45 26.88 2.06
N THR A 57 -16.80 27.96 1.35
CA THR A 57 -15.84 28.89 0.73
C THR A 57 -15.29 29.94 1.68
N ALA A 58 -15.91 30.14 2.85
CA ALA A 58 -15.48 31.14 3.83
C ALA A 58 -14.18 30.78 4.58
N GLY A 59 -13.77 29.50 4.54
CA GLY A 59 -12.64 29.01 5.32
C GLY A 59 -12.92 28.98 6.82
N ALA A 60 -12.22 28.14 7.55
CA ALA A 60 -12.19 28.20 9.00
C ALA A 60 -10.88 27.63 9.53
N PHE A 61 -10.46 28.07 10.71
CA PHE A 61 -9.33 27.49 11.41
C PHE A 61 -9.66 26.05 11.82
N GLY A 62 -8.83 25.10 11.39
CA GLY A 62 -9.07 23.67 11.59
C GLY A 62 -9.05 23.22 13.05
N PRO A 63 -9.59 22.02 13.36
CA PRO A 63 -10.16 21.07 12.41
C PRO A 63 -11.61 21.39 12.01
N VAL A 64 -11.95 21.18 10.73
CA VAL A 64 -13.30 21.38 10.18
C VAL A 64 -13.82 20.07 9.59
N THR A 65 -15.07 19.74 9.88
CA THR A 65 -15.76 18.55 9.34
C THR A 65 -16.77 18.97 8.28
N GLY A 66 -16.80 18.23 7.17
CA GLY A 66 -17.65 18.50 6.02
C GLY A 66 -17.60 17.36 5.01
N ILE A 67 -18.34 17.50 3.91
CA ILE A 67 -18.41 16.51 2.83
C ILE A 67 -17.40 16.76 1.69
N GLY A 68 -16.70 17.89 1.74
CA GLY A 68 -15.71 18.29 0.72
C GLY A 68 -16.30 18.80 -0.59
N PHE A 69 -15.42 19.35 -1.40
CA PHE A 69 -15.73 19.85 -2.75
C PHE A 69 -15.70 18.72 -3.77
N PRO A 70 -16.55 18.77 -4.82
CA PRO A 70 -16.56 17.73 -5.85
C PRO A 70 -15.27 17.75 -6.68
N ILE A 71 -14.63 16.58 -6.86
CA ILE A 71 -13.56 16.40 -7.86
C ILE A 71 -14.13 16.49 -9.27
N GLY A 72 -15.38 16.04 -9.45
CA GLY A 72 -16.09 16.00 -10.73
C GLY A 72 -15.97 14.67 -11.47
N PHE A 73 -15.19 13.71 -10.95
CA PHE A 73 -15.08 12.32 -11.41
C PHE A 73 -14.55 11.45 -10.27
N ASN A 74 -14.65 10.13 -10.44
CA ASN A 74 -14.06 9.16 -9.51
C ASN A 74 -12.54 9.10 -9.74
N PHE A 75 -11.76 9.43 -8.72
CA PHE A 75 -10.30 9.41 -8.75
C PHE A 75 -9.76 8.30 -7.85
N SER A 76 -8.94 7.40 -8.41
CA SER A 76 -8.31 6.32 -7.65
C SER A 76 -6.96 6.77 -7.08
N PHE A 77 -6.84 6.73 -5.76
CA PHE A 77 -5.62 7.07 -5.05
C PHE A 77 -5.45 6.18 -3.82
N ASN A 78 -4.22 5.77 -3.52
CA ASN A 78 -3.95 4.92 -2.36
C ASN A 78 -4.83 3.64 -2.28
N GLY A 79 -5.23 3.09 -3.43
CA GLY A 79 -6.12 1.93 -3.53
C GLY A 79 -7.59 2.19 -3.19
N GLN A 80 -7.97 3.44 -2.97
CA GLN A 80 -9.33 3.88 -2.67
C GLN A 80 -9.83 4.76 -3.81
N THR A 81 -11.15 4.81 -3.98
CA THR A 81 -11.80 5.74 -4.92
C THR A 81 -12.34 6.93 -4.15
N PHE A 82 -11.94 8.13 -4.57
CA PHE A 82 -12.37 9.40 -4.00
C PHE A 82 -13.14 10.20 -5.05
N ASP A 83 -14.18 10.90 -4.63
CA ASP A 83 -14.98 11.81 -5.46
C ASP A 83 -15.00 13.25 -4.89
N ARG A 84 -14.37 13.45 -3.73
CA ARG A 84 -14.32 14.71 -2.99
C ARG A 84 -12.92 15.07 -2.54
N PHE A 85 -12.70 16.35 -2.29
CA PHE A 85 -11.47 16.88 -1.68
C PHE A 85 -11.74 18.04 -0.73
N ALA A 86 -10.80 18.31 0.19
CA ALA A 86 -10.71 19.57 0.93
C ALA A 86 -9.32 20.17 0.78
N VAL A 87 -9.21 21.47 1.08
CA VAL A 87 -8.01 22.27 0.85
C VAL A 87 -7.55 22.87 2.17
N GLY A 88 -6.25 22.76 2.48
CA GLY A 88 -5.62 23.62 3.47
C GLY A 88 -4.90 24.76 2.76
N TYR A 89 -5.12 26.00 3.19
CA TYR A 89 -4.55 27.19 2.55
C TYR A 89 -3.02 27.11 2.45
N ASN A 90 -2.40 26.44 3.41
CA ASN A 90 -0.97 26.10 3.48
C ASN A 90 -0.50 25.04 2.48
N GLY A 91 -1.01 25.06 1.24
CA GLY A 91 -0.39 24.40 0.09
C GLY A 91 -0.62 22.89 -0.05
N TYR A 92 -1.74 22.36 0.48
CA TYR A 92 -2.10 20.95 0.33
C TYR A 92 -3.61 20.72 0.14
N ILE A 93 -3.94 19.55 -0.38
CA ILE A 93 -5.30 19.00 -0.36
C ILE A 93 -5.34 17.63 0.31
N VAL A 94 -6.50 17.25 0.81
CA VAL A 94 -6.83 15.89 1.26
C VAL A 94 -7.92 15.32 0.36
N LEU A 95 -7.79 14.03 0.02
CA LEU A 95 -8.82 13.30 -0.69
C LEU A 95 -9.76 12.61 0.30
N CYS A 96 -11.05 12.63 -0.01
CA CYS A 96 -12.08 12.22 0.94
C CYS A 96 -13.28 11.56 0.25
N THR A 97 -14.04 10.83 1.05
CA THR A 97 -15.34 10.25 0.72
C THR A 97 -16.29 10.50 1.88
N GLY A 98 -17.54 10.84 1.58
CA GLY A 98 -18.53 11.14 2.62
C GLY A 98 -18.12 12.29 3.55
N SER A 99 -18.54 12.21 4.81
CA SER A 99 -18.18 13.19 5.84
C SER A 99 -16.81 12.88 6.43
N PHE A 100 -15.93 13.88 6.49
CA PHE A 100 -14.58 13.75 7.02
C PHE A 100 -14.09 15.06 7.63
N ALA A 101 -13.01 14.99 8.40
CA ALA A 101 -12.36 16.16 8.98
C ALA A 101 -11.06 16.51 8.24
N ILE A 102 -10.79 17.80 8.09
CA ILE A 102 -9.48 18.31 7.68
C ILE A 102 -8.88 19.12 8.84
N GLY A 103 -7.63 18.84 9.19
CA GLY A 103 -6.85 19.66 10.12
C GLY A 103 -6.04 20.70 9.37
N GLY A 104 -5.90 21.89 9.95
CA GLY A 104 -4.96 22.91 9.46
C GLY A 104 -3.54 22.57 9.89
N THR A 105 -2.56 22.78 9.01
CA THR A 105 -1.14 22.70 9.37
C THR A 105 -0.29 23.62 8.52
N THR A 106 0.63 24.31 9.17
CA THR A 106 1.61 25.24 8.60
C THR A 106 2.87 24.55 8.07
N ALA A 107 3.12 23.31 8.49
CA ALA A 107 4.23 22.50 8.02
C ALA A 107 3.96 21.01 8.28
N THR A 108 4.85 20.14 7.79
CA THR A 108 4.89 18.72 8.16
C THR A 108 3.68 17.87 7.74
N VAL A 109 2.83 18.32 6.80
CA VAL A 109 1.62 17.57 6.41
C VAL A 109 1.91 16.13 5.96
N ILE A 110 3.06 15.88 5.31
CA ILE A 110 3.49 14.52 4.93
C ILE A 110 4.02 13.75 6.15
N ASN A 111 4.72 14.41 7.05
CA ASN A 111 5.25 13.75 8.26
C ASN A 111 4.19 13.50 9.34
N SER A 112 3.06 14.20 9.29
CA SER A 112 2.03 14.15 10.33
C SER A 112 1.48 12.74 10.53
N THR A 113 1.46 12.32 11.79
CA THR A 113 0.90 11.05 12.28
C THR A 113 -0.61 11.12 12.54
N SER A 114 -1.23 12.30 12.39
CA SER A 114 -2.66 12.48 12.63
C SER A 114 -3.48 11.75 11.55
N THR A 115 -3.97 10.56 11.88
CA THR A 115 -4.88 9.80 11.03
C THR A 115 -6.27 10.43 11.09
N GLY A 116 -6.87 10.74 9.93
CA GLY A 116 -8.22 11.30 9.84
C GLY A 116 -8.33 12.83 9.78
N LEU A 117 -7.26 13.59 10.03
CA LEU A 117 -7.21 15.04 9.77
C LEU A 117 -6.40 15.40 8.52
N VAL A 118 -5.36 14.62 8.24
CA VAL A 118 -4.44 14.83 7.12
C VAL A 118 -4.03 13.48 6.54
N SER A 119 -5.01 12.68 6.13
CA SER A 119 -4.82 11.41 5.42
C SER A 119 -5.09 11.57 3.92
N ASN A 120 -4.45 10.76 3.08
CA ASN A 120 -4.55 10.82 1.62
C ASN A 120 -4.28 12.23 1.07
N VAL A 121 -3.09 12.74 1.42
CA VAL A 121 -2.68 14.13 1.18
C VAL A 121 -1.91 14.26 -0.13
N ILE A 122 -2.16 15.34 -0.85
CA ILE A 122 -1.28 15.87 -1.88
C ILE A 122 -0.77 17.23 -1.41
N SER A 123 0.54 17.34 -1.24
CA SER A 123 1.22 18.56 -0.81
C SER A 123 1.96 19.18 -1.99
N ALA A 124 1.49 20.34 -2.47
CA ALA A 124 2.18 21.10 -3.50
C ALA A 124 3.46 21.74 -2.95
N MET A 125 3.33 22.43 -1.82
CA MET A 125 4.44 22.94 -1.02
C MET A 125 3.86 23.32 0.34
N ASN A 126 3.72 22.34 1.22
CA ASN A 126 3.20 22.62 2.54
C ASN A 126 4.22 23.42 3.34
N VAL A 127 3.79 24.64 3.60
CA VAL A 127 4.46 25.68 4.36
C VAL A 127 3.38 26.67 4.77
N ASP A 128 3.71 27.51 5.72
CA ASP A 128 2.85 28.57 6.22
C ASP A 128 2.74 29.69 5.17
N ILE A 129 1.57 29.75 4.54
CA ILE A 129 1.25 30.56 3.38
C ILE A 129 0.24 31.61 3.80
N ASP A 130 0.52 32.85 3.42
CA ASP A 130 -0.31 34.01 3.69
C ASP A 130 -0.81 34.60 2.36
N ALA A 131 -1.96 35.25 2.40
CA ALA A 131 -2.53 35.94 1.27
C ALA A 131 -1.85 37.30 1.02
N THR A 132 -2.00 37.76 -0.21
CA THR A 132 -1.73 39.13 -0.66
C THR A 132 -3.03 39.75 -1.15
N ASP A 133 -3.04 41.07 -1.39
CA ASP A 133 -4.19 41.78 -1.95
C ASP A 133 -4.75 41.19 -3.26
N THR A 134 -3.92 40.42 -3.97
CA THR A 134 -4.29 39.78 -5.25
C THR A 134 -4.32 38.25 -5.17
N SER A 135 -4.24 37.70 -3.96
CA SER A 135 -4.32 36.26 -3.75
C SER A 135 -5.70 35.72 -4.04
N GLU A 136 -5.71 34.55 -4.66
CA GLU A 136 -6.91 33.76 -4.89
C GLU A 136 -6.53 32.29 -4.75
N LEU A 137 -7.18 31.60 -3.81
CA LEU A 137 -7.26 30.15 -3.85
C LEU A 137 -8.56 29.79 -4.60
N SER A 138 -8.48 28.92 -5.59
CA SER A 138 -9.66 28.53 -6.36
C SER A 138 -9.52 27.13 -6.95
N TYR A 139 -10.64 26.53 -7.36
CA TYR A 139 -10.63 25.25 -8.06
C TYR A 139 -11.61 25.18 -9.23
N SER A 140 -11.30 24.33 -10.20
CA SER A 140 -12.20 24.02 -11.31
C SER A 140 -11.92 22.63 -11.87
N THR A 141 -12.96 21.94 -12.32
CA THR A 141 -12.81 20.70 -13.10
C THR A 141 -12.96 21.04 -14.58
N ILE A 142 -11.87 20.91 -15.33
CA ILE A 142 -11.78 21.26 -16.74
C ILE A 142 -11.76 20.03 -17.64
N GLY A 143 -12.00 20.23 -18.93
CA GLY A 143 -12.04 19.15 -19.92
C GLY A 143 -13.39 18.44 -19.99
N THR A 144 -13.43 17.31 -20.70
CA THR A 144 -14.62 16.48 -20.89
C THR A 144 -14.28 15.03 -20.63
N ALA A 145 -15.23 14.25 -20.09
CA ALA A 145 -15.02 12.82 -19.85
C ALA A 145 -14.59 12.10 -21.14
N PRO A 146 -13.66 11.12 -21.08
CA PRO A 146 -12.98 10.59 -19.89
C PRO A 146 -11.65 11.30 -19.55
N ASN A 147 -11.42 12.52 -20.04
CA ASN A 147 -10.18 13.28 -19.88
C ASN A 147 -10.41 14.59 -19.12
N ARG A 148 -11.11 14.53 -17.98
CA ARG A 148 -11.25 15.67 -17.08
C ARG A 148 -10.04 15.82 -16.16
N THR A 149 -9.81 17.05 -15.72
CA THR A 149 -8.78 17.37 -14.73
C THR A 149 -9.38 18.29 -13.66
N LEU A 150 -9.34 17.89 -12.39
CA LEU A 150 -9.53 18.82 -11.28
C LEU A 150 -8.25 19.64 -11.16
N VAL A 151 -8.36 20.97 -11.11
CA VAL A 151 -7.27 21.89 -10.84
C VAL A 151 -7.61 22.68 -9.58
N VAL A 152 -6.77 22.57 -8.54
CA VAL A 152 -6.80 23.42 -7.34
C VAL A 152 -5.61 24.37 -7.42
N GLN A 153 -5.84 25.67 -7.34
CA GLN A 153 -4.88 26.71 -7.67
C GLN A 153 -4.69 27.69 -6.53
N TRP A 154 -3.43 27.91 -6.15
CA TRP A 154 -3.02 29.09 -5.39
C TRP A 154 -2.42 30.08 -6.35
N LYS A 155 -2.99 31.28 -6.40
CA LYS A 155 -2.54 32.37 -7.24
C LYS A 155 -2.07 33.52 -6.36
N ASN A 156 -0.89 34.05 -6.66
CA ASN A 156 -0.28 35.21 -6.00
C ASN A 156 -0.23 35.14 -4.46
N ALA A 157 -0.17 33.93 -3.91
CA ALA A 157 0.04 33.74 -2.47
C ALA A 157 1.49 34.11 -2.10
N MET A 158 1.77 34.29 -0.82
CA MET A 158 3.13 34.55 -0.33
C MET A 158 3.50 33.60 0.80
N ARG A 159 4.80 33.45 1.07
CA ARG A 159 5.23 32.85 2.33
C ARG A 159 4.86 33.81 3.45
N TYR A 160 4.28 33.30 4.54
CA TYR A 160 3.87 34.13 5.68
C TYR A 160 4.95 35.12 6.11
N ASN A 161 4.54 36.38 6.22
CA ASN A 161 5.40 37.50 6.60
C ASN A 161 6.69 37.62 5.75
N GLN A 162 6.63 37.26 4.47
CA GLN A 162 7.73 37.41 3.51
C GLN A 162 7.25 38.24 2.32
N THR A 163 7.01 39.53 2.57
CA THR A 163 6.61 40.50 1.54
C THR A 163 7.55 40.45 0.34
N GLY A 164 6.97 40.34 -0.86
CA GLY A 164 7.71 40.20 -2.12
C GLY A 164 7.95 38.76 -2.58
N SER A 165 7.73 37.76 -1.71
CA SER A 165 7.60 36.38 -2.18
C SER A 165 6.28 36.19 -2.94
N VAL A 166 6.31 35.28 -3.92
CA VAL A 166 5.16 34.99 -4.78
C VAL A 166 5.10 33.49 -4.96
N ILE A 167 3.93 32.90 -4.78
CA ILE A 167 3.67 31.48 -4.94
C ILE A 167 2.48 31.35 -5.89
N ASN A 168 2.76 30.86 -7.09
CA ASN A 168 1.74 30.38 -8.02
C ASN A 168 1.92 28.88 -8.21
N MET A 169 0.90 28.10 -7.89
CA MET A 169 0.97 26.64 -7.96
C MET A 169 -0.40 26.03 -8.19
N GLN A 170 -0.40 24.80 -8.69
CA GLN A 170 -1.60 24.01 -8.89
C GLN A 170 -1.36 22.57 -8.45
N ILE A 171 -2.38 21.99 -7.83
CA ILE A 171 -2.54 20.54 -7.72
C ILE A 171 -3.55 20.13 -8.78
N ARG A 172 -3.20 19.13 -9.59
CA ARG A 172 -4.05 18.59 -10.64
C ARG A 172 -4.28 17.10 -10.44
N LEU A 173 -5.53 16.68 -10.47
CA LEU A 173 -5.93 15.27 -10.50
C LEU A 173 -6.48 14.97 -11.89
N ASN A 174 -5.94 13.96 -12.58
CA ASN A 174 -6.34 13.62 -13.93
C ASN A 174 -7.22 12.36 -13.92
N GLU A 175 -8.40 12.45 -14.55
CA GLU A 175 -9.37 11.35 -14.63
C GLU A 175 -8.77 10.12 -15.33
N ASN A 176 -8.22 10.32 -16.53
CA ASN A 176 -7.53 9.26 -17.23
C ASN A 176 -6.15 9.02 -16.61
N GLY A 177 -5.89 7.77 -16.23
CA GLY A 177 -4.62 7.35 -15.64
C GLY A 177 -4.46 7.69 -14.15
N ASN A 178 -5.40 8.40 -13.52
CA ASN A 178 -5.37 8.74 -12.08
C ASN A 178 -4.04 9.36 -11.61
N THR A 179 -3.41 10.17 -12.47
CA THR A 179 -2.14 10.82 -12.13
C THR A 179 -2.39 12.04 -11.26
N VAL A 180 -1.51 12.25 -10.29
CA VAL A 180 -1.40 13.50 -9.54
C VAL A 180 -0.30 14.34 -10.17
N GLN A 181 -0.58 15.60 -10.47
CA GLN A 181 0.44 16.55 -10.90
C GLN A 181 0.48 17.77 -9.98
N ILE A 182 1.68 18.25 -9.71
CA ILE A 182 1.92 19.53 -9.05
C ILE A 182 2.62 20.41 -10.07
N VAL A 183 2.00 21.52 -10.44
CA VAL A 183 2.48 22.44 -11.49
C VAL A 183 2.77 23.80 -10.87
N TYR A 184 4.01 24.27 -11.01
CA TYR A 184 4.41 25.58 -10.50
C TYR A 184 4.34 26.65 -11.59
N GLY A 185 3.81 27.81 -11.25
CA GLY A 185 3.84 29.01 -12.09
C GLY A 185 5.03 29.88 -11.74
N ASN A 186 4.87 31.20 -11.87
CA ASN A 186 5.87 32.14 -11.38
C ASN A 186 6.00 32.03 -9.85
N VAL A 187 7.19 31.70 -9.37
CA VAL A 187 7.51 31.65 -7.95
C VAL A 187 8.69 32.57 -7.68
N VAL A 188 8.51 33.48 -6.70
CA VAL A 188 9.57 34.31 -6.13
C VAL A 188 9.78 33.86 -4.70
N GLY A 189 10.99 33.39 -4.40
CA GLY A 189 11.30 32.80 -3.09
C GLY A 189 11.39 33.84 -1.97
N PRO A 190 11.24 33.41 -0.71
CA PRO A 190 11.30 34.28 0.46
C PRO A 190 12.73 34.75 0.74
N ALA A 191 12.85 35.94 1.33
CA ALA A 191 14.14 36.50 1.77
C ALA A 191 14.72 35.68 2.94
N THR A 192 13.88 35.27 3.88
CA THR A 192 14.24 34.30 4.92
C THR A 192 14.10 32.89 4.36
N ALA A 193 15.24 32.25 4.13
CA ALA A 193 15.26 30.87 3.62
C ALA A 193 14.56 29.91 4.59
N GLY A 194 13.86 28.94 4.02
CA GLY A 194 13.18 27.88 4.76
C GLY A 194 13.14 26.59 3.95
N THR A 195 12.24 25.70 4.35
CA THR A 195 12.00 24.45 3.64
C THR A 195 10.51 24.19 3.53
N VAL A 196 10.14 23.35 2.56
CA VAL A 196 8.74 23.02 2.26
C VAL A 196 8.58 21.51 2.05
N GLN A 197 7.40 20.97 2.35
CA GLN A 197 7.08 19.57 2.07
C GLN A 197 6.35 19.41 0.74
N VAL A 198 6.85 18.55 -0.13
CA VAL A 198 6.30 18.31 -1.46
C VAL A 198 6.13 16.82 -1.71
N GLY A 199 4.95 16.43 -2.20
CA GLY A 199 4.66 15.08 -2.64
C GLY A 199 3.32 14.56 -2.14
N ILE A 200 3.19 13.24 -2.07
CA ILE A 200 1.94 12.56 -1.77
C ILE A 200 2.09 11.63 -0.56
N LYS A 201 1.02 11.50 0.23
CA LYS A 201 0.93 10.61 1.39
C LYS A 201 -0.39 9.84 1.35
N GLY A 202 -0.34 8.55 1.69
CA GLY A 202 -1.50 7.71 1.89
C GLY A 202 -2.17 7.97 3.23
N GLN A 203 -2.66 6.90 3.87
CA GLN A 203 -3.40 7.00 5.13
C GLN A 203 -2.52 7.53 6.28
N ASN A 204 -1.25 7.11 6.32
CA ASN A 204 -0.29 7.35 7.38
C ASN A 204 1.05 7.84 6.82
N ASN A 205 1.91 8.42 7.65
CA ASN A 205 3.24 8.93 7.27
C ASN A 205 4.28 7.85 6.94
N THR A 206 3.95 6.57 7.05
CA THR A 206 4.80 5.46 6.60
C THR A 206 4.55 5.08 5.14
N ASP A 207 3.46 5.55 4.55
CA ASP A 207 3.10 5.33 3.15
C ASP A 207 3.08 6.66 2.40
N PHE A 208 4.23 7.02 1.82
CA PHE A 208 4.40 8.32 1.17
C PHE A 208 5.37 8.22 0.00
N ARG A 209 5.27 9.21 -0.87
CA ARG A 209 6.23 9.49 -1.93
C ARG A 209 6.45 11.00 -1.98
N ALA A 210 7.43 11.45 -1.20
CA ALA A 210 7.81 12.84 -1.07
C ALA A 210 9.14 13.13 -1.78
N ARG A 211 9.42 14.41 -1.97
CA ARG A 211 10.63 14.91 -2.64
C ARG A 211 11.52 15.63 -1.65
N THR A 212 12.83 15.49 -1.83
CA THR A 212 13.85 16.17 -1.03
C THR A 212 14.92 16.79 -1.92
N SER A 213 15.43 17.94 -1.51
CA SER A 213 16.56 18.63 -2.16
C SER A 213 17.01 19.82 -1.33
N THR A 214 18.31 20.02 -1.19
CA THR A 214 18.86 21.21 -0.51
C THR A 214 19.33 22.29 -1.49
N THR A 215 19.38 22.00 -2.79
CA THR A 215 20.07 22.86 -3.78
C THR A 215 19.23 23.19 -5.01
N SER A 216 18.26 22.36 -5.40
CA SER A 216 17.54 22.55 -6.65
C SER A 216 16.18 21.87 -6.70
N TRP A 217 15.18 22.60 -7.17
CA TRP A 217 13.85 22.06 -7.51
C TRP A 217 13.86 21.26 -8.82
N ALA A 218 14.87 21.47 -9.68
CA ALA A 218 14.99 20.73 -10.94
C ALA A 218 15.62 19.34 -10.77
N ALA A 219 16.30 19.09 -9.64
CA ALA A 219 17.06 17.86 -9.38
C ALA A 219 16.70 17.24 -8.02
N THR A 220 15.40 17.14 -7.71
CA THR A 220 14.95 16.51 -6.47
C THR A 220 15.18 15.01 -6.48
N THR A 221 15.39 14.41 -5.31
CA THR A 221 15.41 12.96 -5.11
C THR A 221 14.19 12.50 -4.30
N ASN A 222 13.95 11.20 -4.26
CA ASN A 222 12.88 10.65 -3.42
C ASN A 222 13.29 10.77 -1.95
N ALA A 223 12.38 11.28 -1.13
CA ALA A 223 12.60 11.36 0.30
C ALA A 223 12.72 9.96 0.92
N ALA A 224 13.70 9.76 1.80
CA ALA A 224 13.91 8.55 2.58
C ALA A 224 13.02 8.49 3.82
N THR A 225 12.67 9.66 4.39
CA THR A 225 11.76 9.78 5.53
C THR A 225 10.69 10.84 5.27
N ALA A 226 9.53 10.72 5.93
CA ALA A 226 8.41 11.62 5.72
C ALA A 226 8.66 13.05 6.23
N SER A 227 9.73 13.28 7.00
CA SER A 227 10.17 14.57 7.51
C SER A 227 11.09 15.34 6.56
N GLU A 228 11.61 14.73 5.50
CA GLU A 228 12.48 15.42 4.55
C GLU A 228 11.72 16.47 3.73
N THR A 229 12.48 17.46 3.24
CA THR A 229 11.92 18.69 2.66
C THR A 229 12.74 19.17 1.47
N ILE A 230 12.18 20.09 0.69
CA ILE A 230 12.91 20.84 -0.34
C ILE A 230 13.25 22.24 0.22
N ALA A 231 14.48 22.69 0.00
CA ALA A 231 14.90 24.06 0.33
C ALA A 231 14.13 25.11 -0.50
N PHE A 232 13.76 26.21 0.15
CA PHE A 232 13.01 27.29 -0.47
C PHE A 232 13.58 28.65 -0.04
N SER A 233 14.13 29.38 -1.01
CA SER A 233 14.81 30.66 -0.80
C SER A 233 14.73 31.51 -2.07
N THR A 234 15.25 32.73 -2.05
CA THR A 234 15.34 33.61 -3.23
C THR A 234 16.04 32.98 -4.44
N THR A 235 16.93 32.00 -4.25
CA THR A 235 17.70 31.34 -5.32
C THR A 235 17.32 29.89 -5.55
N ILE A 236 16.61 29.26 -4.60
CA ILE A 236 16.17 27.87 -4.69
C ILE A 236 14.64 27.87 -4.76
N VAL A 237 14.14 28.02 -5.99
CA VAL A 237 12.71 28.04 -6.33
C VAL A 237 12.40 27.11 -7.50
N PRO A 238 11.16 26.61 -7.65
CA PRO A 238 10.75 25.93 -8.86
C PRO A 238 10.75 26.90 -10.06
N ALA A 239 11.23 26.44 -11.20
CA ALA A 239 11.05 27.19 -12.45
C ALA A 239 9.57 27.23 -12.83
N SER A 240 9.12 28.32 -13.45
CA SER A 240 7.76 28.40 -13.99
C SER A 240 7.54 27.33 -15.05
N GLY A 241 6.48 26.55 -14.89
CA GLY A 241 6.16 25.39 -15.72
C GLY A 241 6.71 24.06 -15.18
N LEU A 242 7.51 24.07 -14.12
CA LEU A 242 7.99 22.83 -13.49
C LEU A 242 6.79 22.01 -13.04
N THR A 243 6.75 20.75 -13.48
CA THR A 243 5.67 19.82 -13.17
C THR A 243 6.24 18.55 -12.54
N PHE A 244 5.80 18.26 -11.32
CA PHE A 244 6.00 16.96 -10.68
C PHE A 244 4.79 16.08 -10.98
N THR A 245 5.02 14.88 -11.50
CA THR A 245 3.96 13.90 -11.82
C THR A 245 4.16 12.66 -10.97
N PHE A 246 3.13 12.26 -10.24
CA PHE A 246 3.05 11.00 -9.53
C PHE A 246 2.08 10.10 -10.28
N THR A 247 2.64 9.07 -10.90
CA THR A 247 1.86 8.11 -11.68
C THR A 247 1.56 6.90 -10.82
N PRO A 248 0.29 6.51 -10.66
CA PRO A 248 -0.07 5.31 -9.94
C PRO A 248 0.65 4.08 -10.52
N PRO A 249 1.00 3.08 -9.70
CA PRO A 249 1.40 1.78 -10.21
C PRO A 249 0.39 1.31 -11.25
N THR A 250 0.88 0.94 -12.44
CA THR A 250 0.05 0.24 -13.41
C THR A 250 -0.47 -1.02 -12.73
N GLY A 251 -1.79 -1.10 -12.56
CA GLY A 251 -2.35 -2.33 -12.03
C GLY A 251 -2.12 -3.48 -13.02
N CYS A 252 -2.29 -4.69 -12.54
CA CYS A 252 -2.12 -5.88 -13.36
C CYS A 252 -3.03 -5.86 -14.60
N THR A 253 -2.55 -6.40 -15.71
CA THR A 253 -3.30 -6.48 -16.98
C THR A 253 -3.54 -7.91 -17.45
N SER A 254 -2.98 -8.90 -16.74
CA SER A 254 -3.03 -10.29 -17.14
C SER A 254 -3.15 -11.22 -15.94
N ALA A 255 -3.36 -12.51 -16.24
CA ALA A 255 -3.26 -13.58 -15.27
C ALA A 255 -1.93 -13.48 -14.50
N PRO A 256 -1.96 -13.48 -13.16
CA PRO A 256 -0.78 -13.30 -12.35
C PRO A 256 0.18 -14.49 -12.44
N PRO A 257 1.49 -14.29 -12.18
CA PRO A 257 2.38 -15.36 -11.79
C PRO A 257 1.90 -15.99 -10.48
N ALA A 258 1.66 -17.30 -10.48
CA ALA A 258 1.16 -17.98 -9.29
C ALA A 258 2.27 -18.41 -8.31
N GLY A 259 3.50 -18.54 -8.79
CA GLY A 259 4.62 -19.08 -8.03
C GLY A 259 4.48 -20.58 -7.75
N THR A 260 5.39 -21.08 -6.91
CA THR A 260 5.46 -22.49 -6.55
C THR A 260 5.42 -22.64 -5.03
N VAL A 261 4.40 -23.32 -4.52
CA VAL A 261 4.30 -23.76 -3.13
C VAL A 261 5.33 -24.85 -2.86
N VAL A 262 6.11 -24.64 -1.81
CA VAL A 262 7.12 -25.57 -1.28
C VAL A 262 6.98 -25.68 0.25
N GLY A 263 7.45 -26.79 0.82
CA GLY A 263 7.45 -27.02 2.27
C GLY A 263 7.55 -28.50 2.62
N ASN A 264 7.15 -28.86 3.84
CA ASN A 264 7.16 -30.25 4.28
C ASN A 264 5.96 -31.02 3.70
N SER A 265 6.22 -32.06 2.91
CA SER A 265 5.19 -32.92 2.30
C SER A 265 4.71 -34.06 3.21
N ALA A 266 5.40 -34.31 4.32
CA ALA A 266 5.00 -35.27 5.34
C ALA A 266 5.10 -34.60 6.72
N VAL A 267 4.05 -34.67 7.52
CA VAL A 267 3.96 -34.01 8.83
C VAL A 267 3.32 -34.95 9.86
N CYS A 268 3.43 -34.62 11.14
CA CYS A 268 2.70 -35.33 12.18
C CYS A 268 1.26 -34.81 12.25
N VAL A 269 0.30 -35.71 12.47
CA VAL A 269 -1.10 -35.34 12.71
C VAL A 269 -1.20 -34.25 13.79
N GLY A 270 -1.84 -33.14 13.44
CA GLY A 270 -2.09 -32.01 14.34
C GLY A 270 -0.89 -31.15 14.68
N VAL A 271 0.31 -31.46 14.17
CA VAL A 271 1.52 -30.68 14.44
C VAL A 271 1.62 -29.52 13.44
N PRO A 272 1.89 -28.28 13.90
CA PRO A 272 2.08 -27.15 13.01
C PRO A 272 3.24 -27.35 12.02
N PHE A 273 3.02 -26.96 10.78
CA PHE A 273 4.04 -26.91 9.73
C PHE A 273 3.89 -25.63 8.91
N SER A 274 4.91 -25.33 8.11
CA SER A 274 4.94 -24.14 7.25
C SER A 274 5.09 -24.51 5.78
N LEU A 275 4.32 -23.82 4.93
CA LEU A 275 4.46 -23.82 3.48
C LEU A 275 4.76 -22.40 3.01
N THR A 276 5.52 -22.24 1.93
CA THR A 276 5.90 -20.94 1.37
C THR A 276 5.74 -20.94 -0.15
N VAL A 277 5.34 -19.82 -0.73
CA VAL A 277 5.34 -19.62 -2.20
C VAL A 277 6.64 -18.97 -2.65
N ASN A 278 7.36 -19.65 -3.56
CA ASN A 278 8.58 -19.16 -4.20
C ASN A 278 8.33 -18.68 -5.63
N GLY A 279 9.29 -17.93 -6.19
CA GLY A 279 9.27 -17.50 -7.59
C GLY A 279 8.33 -16.32 -7.89
N VAL A 280 7.89 -15.60 -6.86
CA VAL A 280 7.01 -14.43 -6.97
C VAL A 280 7.44 -13.33 -6.02
N THR A 281 7.39 -12.10 -6.51
CA THR A 281 7.52 -10.89 -5.68
C THR A 281 6.13 -10.26 -5.57
N PRO A 282 5.54 -10.15 -4.37
CA PRO A 282 4.26 -9.47 -4.21
C PRO A 282 4.32 -8.05 -4.76
N THR A 283 3.33 -7.67 -5.56
CA THR A 283 3.23 -6.34 -6.19
C THR A 283 1.80 -5.83 -6.04
N SER A 284 1.61 -4.52 -6.06
CA SER A 284 0.28 -3.91 -5.98
C SER A 284 -0.61 -4.33 -7.15
N GLY A 285 -1.91 -4.47 -6.91
CA GLY A 285 -2.89 -4.88 -7.92
C GLY A 285 -3.14 -6.39 -7.97
N TYR A 286 -2.53 -7.18 -7.08
CA TYR A 286 -2.85 -8.60 -6.95
C TYR A 286 -3.44 -8.90 -5.57
N ALA A 287 -4.45 -9.77 -5.54
CA ALA A 287 -5.00 -10.38 -4.34
C ALA A 287 -4.52 -11.83 -4.22
N TYR A 288 -4.32 -12.29 -2.99
CA TYR A 288 -3.80 -13.62 -2.69
C TYR A 288 -4.74 -14.35 -1.74
N GLN A 289 -4.92 -15.65 -1.94
CA GLN A 289 -5.73 -16.48 -1.06
C GLN A 289 -5.17 -17.90 -1.01
N TRP A 290 -4.83 -18.39 0.17
CA TRP A 290 -4.50 -19.80 0.36
C TRP A 290 -5.75 -20.66 0.33
N GLN A 291 -5.64 -21.83 -0.29
CA GLN A 291 -6.69 -22.81 -0.39
C GLN A 291 -6.19 -24.18 0.06
N SER A 292 -7.11 -24.98 0.59
CA SER A 292 -6.89 -26.39 0.91
C SER A 292 -7.90 -27.28 0.19
N SER A 293 -7.54 -28.54 -0.02
CA SER A 293 -8.39 -29.54 -0.65
C SER A 293 -8.12 -30.93 -0.06
N ALA A 294 -9.17 -31.73 0.13
CA ALA A 294 -9.02 -33.12 0.57
C ALA A 294 -8.66 -34.08 -0.58
N ASN A 295 -8.95 -33.71 -1.83
CA ASN A 295 -8.83 -34.58 -3.01
C ASN A 295 -7.97 -33.97 -4.13
N GLY A 296 -7.49 -32.73 -3.97
CA GLY A 296 -6.69 -32.01 -4.95
C GLY A 296 -7.51 -31.35 -6.06
N THR A 297 -8.83 -31.50 -6.07
CA THR A 297 -9.73 -30.95 -7.10
C THR A 297 -10.76 -29.96 -6.54
N ASP A 298 -11.30 -30.23 -5.35
CA ASP A 298 -12.28 -29.37 -4.69
C ASP A 298 -11.58 -28.50 -3.65
N TRP A 299 -11.52 -27.20 -3.90
CA TRP A 299 -10.72 -26.26 -3.12
C TRP A 299 -11.58 -25.34 -2.29
N ALA A 300 -11.20 -25.17 -1.02
CA ALA A 300 -11.81 -24.24 -0.10
C ALA A 300 -10.77 -23.22 0.40
N ASP A 301 -11.20 -21.97 0.55
CA ASP A 301 -10.35 -20.90 1.09
C ASP A 301 -10.01 -21.15 2.56
N ILE A 302 -8.74 -20.96 2.90
CA ILE A 302 -8.29 -20.92 4.30
C ILE A 302 -8.47 -19.49 4.79
N ASN A 303 -9.47 -19.28 5.65
CA ASN A 303 -9.93 -17.95 6.02
C ASN A 303 -8.79 -17.05 6.56
N GLY A 304 -8.70 -15.84 6.00
CA GLY A 304 -7.70 -14.82 6.37
C GLY A 304 -6.26 -15.11 5.94
N GLN A 305 -5.99 -16.24 5.27
CA GLN A 305 -4.63 -16.61 4.88
C GLN A 305 -4.27 -16.05 3.50
N ILE A 306 -3.56 -14.92 3.49
CA ILE A 306 -3.17 -14.18 2.29
C ILE A 306 -1.65 -14.00 2.13
N GLY A 307 -0.86 -14.43 3.13
CA GLY A 307 0.59 -14.23 3.17
C GLY A 307 1.38 -15.08 2.17
N LEU A 308 2.69 -14.79 2.07
CA LEU A 308 3.63 -15.65 1.33
C LEU A 308 3.85 -17.01 1.99
N ALA A 309 3.79 -17.05 3.32
CA ALA A 309 3.85 -18.26 4.11
C ALA A 309 2.47 -18.62 4.66
N LEU A 310 2.20 -19.91 4.78
CA LEU A 310 1.05 -20.49 5.46
C LEU A 310 1.56 -21.34 6.62
N ASN A 311 1.15 -21.03 7.85
CA ASN A 311 1.38 -21.87 9.01
C ASN A 311 0.06 -22.52 9.39
N THR A 312 0.00 -23.85 9.35
CA THR A 312 -1.25 -24.58 9.56
C THR A 312 -1.01 -25.98 10.13
N THR A 313 -2.08 -26.71 10.40
CA THR A 313 -2.07 -28.11 10.82
C THR A 313 -2.94 -28.94 9.86
N THR A 314 -2.70 -30.25 9.82
CA THR A 314 -3.60 -31.19 9.16
C THR A 314 -3.62 -32.52 9.91
N THR A 315 -4.73 -33.25 9.77
CA THR A 315 -4.96 -34.57 10.38
C THR A 315 -5.00 -35.71 9.36
N GLY A 316 -4.91 -35.41 8.07
CA GLY A 316 -4.92 -36.41 7.01
C GLY A 316 -4.12 -35.95 5.78
N VAL A 317 -4.37 -36.60 4.64
CA VAL A 317 -3.87 -36.10 3.36
C VAL A 317 -4.61 -34.80 3.02
N THR A 318 -3.88 -33.73 2.74
CA THR A 318 -4.44 -32.44 2.37
C THR A 318 -3.55 -31.77 1.33
N TYR A 319 -4.17 -31.26 0.28
CA TYR A 319 -3.51 -30.48 -0.75
C TYR A 319 -3.63 -28.99 -0.42
N TYR A 320 -2.58 -28.25 -0.69
CA TYR A 320 -2.52 -26.81 -0.50
C TYR A 320 -2.10 -26.12 -1.80
N ARG A 321 -2.71 -24.97 -2.07
CA ARG A 321 -2.28 -24.07 -3.14
C ARG A 321 -2.53 -22.63 -2.72
N ARG A 322 -1.92 -21.68 -3.41
CA ARG A 322 -2.30 -20.27 -3.32
C ARG A 322 -2.86 -19.81 -4.64
N ILE A 323 -4.00 -19.13 -4.61
CA ILE A 323 -4.54 -18.39 -5.74
C ILE A 323 -3.93 -17.00 -5.72
N THR A 324 -3.41 -16.56 -6.86
CA THR A 324 -3.17 -15.14 -7.11
C THR A 324 -4.25 -14.65 -8.08
N THR A 325 -4.85 -13.49 -7.80
CA THR A 325 -5.88 -12.87 -8.64
C THR A 325 -5.46 -11.47 -9.01
N CYS A 326 -5.46 -11.15 -10.30
CA CYS A 326 -5.34 -9.78 -10.77
C CYS A 326 -6.61 -9.01 -10.41
N THR A 327 -6.51 -7.97 -9.57
CA THR A 327 -7.69 -7.24 -9.10
C THR A 327 -8.36 -6.42 -10.22
N ASN A 328 -7.61 -6.06 -11.26
CA ASN A 328 -8.14 -5.27 -12.37
C ASN A 328 -8.91 -6.10 -13.40
N THR A 329 -8.42 -7.30 -13.71
CA THR A 329 -9.03 -8.17 -14.74
C THR A 329 -9.84 -9.32 -14.15
N SER A 330 -9.79 -9.51 -12.83
CA SER A 330 -10.32 -10.68 -12.11
C SER A 330 -9.75 -12.03 -12.59
N GLN A 331 -8.68 -12.02 -13.37
CA GLN A 331 -8.02 -13.24 -13.81
C GLN A 331 -7.20 -13.84 -12.66
N SER A 332 -7.36 -15.14 -12.44
CA SER A 332 -6.70 -15.87 -11.37
C SER A 332 -5.83 -16.99 -11.91
N THR A 333 -4.67 -17.19 -11.28
CA THR A 333 -3.79 -18.33 -11.56
C THR A 333 -3.52 -19.07 -10.24
N PRO A 334 -3.83 -20.37 -10.15
CA PRO A 334 -3.41 -21.19 -9.01
C PRO A 334 -1.92 -21.51 -9.08
N SER A 335 -1.27 -21.62 -7.93
CA SER A 335 0.06 -22.25 -7.84
C SER A 335 -0.05 -23.74 -8.15
N ASN A 336 1.08 -24.46 -8.10
CA ASN A 336 1.03 -25.94 -8.02
C ASN A 336 0.17 -26.40 -6.83
N SER A 337 -0.43 -27.58 -7.01
CA SER A 337 -1.06 -28.33 -5.93
C SER A 337 0.03 -29.05 -5.12
N PHE A 338 0.21 -28.66 -3.87
CA PHE A 338 1.20 -29.23 -2.97
C PHE A 338 0.54 -30.19 -1.98
N MET A 339 0.85 -31.49 -2.07
CA MET A 339 0.28 -32.52 -1.21
C MET A 339 1.06 -32.63 0.10
N VAL A 340 0.34 -32.59 1.23
CA VAL A 340 0.86 -32.85 2.56
C VAL A 340 0.16 -34.08 3.14
N THR A 341 0.95 -35.05 3.59
CA THR A 341 0.46 -36.25 4.27
C THR A 341 0.68 -36.11 5.78
N ALA A 342 -0.41 -36.11 6.55
CA ALA A 342 -0.33 -36.23 8.01
C ALA A 342 -0.22 -37.70 8.44
N ASN A 343 0.92 -38.06 9.01
CA ASN A 343 1.17 -39.41 9.52
C ASN A 343 0.73 -39.48 10.99
N ALA A 344 -0.16 -40.42 11.29
CA ALA A 344 -0.53 -40.74 12.66
C ALA A 344 0.63 -41.45 13.38
N ALA A 345 0.70 -41.31 14.70
CA ALA A 345 1.52 -42.20 15.49
C ALA A 345 0.92 -43.61 15.41
N THR A 346 1.65 -44.56 14.85
CA THR A 346 1.34 -45.97 15.05
C THR A 346 2.03 -46.43 16.33
N PHE A 347 1.34 -47.18 17.18
CA PHE A 347 1.96 -47.81 18.34
C PHE A 347 2.25 -49.28 18.02
N ALA A 348 3.39 -49.77 18.46
CA ALA A 348 3.71 -51.19 18.34
C ALA A 348 2.76 -52.02 19.22
N THR A 349 2.32 -53.17 18.69
CA THR A 349 1.61 -54.18 19.49
C THR A 349 2.60 -54.89 20.41
N LEU A 350 2.26 -55.02 21.70
CA LEU A 350 3.11 -55.72 22.66
C LEU A 350 2.97 -57.25 22.56
N PRO A 351 4.05 -58.02 22.82
CA PRO A 351 5.40 -57.56 23.17
C PRO A 351 6.14 -56.99 21.95
N TYR A 352 6.80 -55.85 22.14
CA TYR A 352 7.54 -55.16 21.08
C TYR A 352 9.04 -55.36 21.29
N ASN A 353 9.75 -55.70 20.21
CA ASN A 353 11.21 -55.78 20.17
C ASN A 353 11.73 -54.94 19.00
N GLU A 354 12.72 -54.09 19.26
CA GLU A 354 13.40 -53.26 18.26
C GLU A 354 14.88 -53.61 18.25
N SER A 355 15.39 -54.06 17.11
CA SER A 355 16.81 -54.36 16.95
C SER A 355 17.65 -53.11 16.67
N PHE A 356 17.02 -52.02 16.24
CA PHE A 356 17.64 -50.79 15.71
C PHE A 356 18.47 -50.98 14.43
N GLU A 357 18.55 -52.21 13.93
CA GLU A 357 19.24 -52.57 12.69
C GLU A 357 18.34 -52.51 11.45
N ASN A 358 17.08 -52.15 11.64
CA ASN A 358 16.14 -51.92 10.55
C ASN A 358 16.54 -50.68 9.71
N THR A 359 15.97 -50.55 8.52
CA THR A 359 16.12 -49.33 7.72
C THR A 359 15.39 -48.18 8.42
N TRP A 360 16.15 -47.23 8.97
CA TRP A 360 15.58 -46.02 9.58
C TRP A 360 14.88 -45.17 8.52
N GLN A 361 13.78 -44.53 8.90
CA GLN A 361 12.89 -43.82 8.00
C GLN A 361 12.60 -42.39 8.46
N ALA A 362 12.28 -41.55 7.49
CA ALA A 362 11.85 -40.17 7.68
C ALA A 362 10.41 -40.15 8.21
N LEU A 363 10.16 -39.44 9.31
CA LEU A 363 8.82 -39.25 9.85
C LEU A 363 8.59 -37.77 10.20
N CYS A 364 7.40 -37.27 9.86
CA CYS A 364 6.89 -35.96 10.29
C CYS A 364 7.77 -34.73 9.96
N GLY A 365 8.25 -34.63 8.72
CA GLY A 365 8.98 -33.44 8.25
C GLY A 365 10.47 -33.50 8.54
N ASP A 366 10.92 -34.59 9.17
CA ASP A 366 12.32 -34.94 9.24
C ASP A 366 12.77 -35.62 7.93
N SER A 367 13.60 -34.95 7.14
CA SER A 367 14.21 -35.53 5.94
C SER A 367 15.42 -36.44 6.22
N SER A 368 15.81 -36.59 7.48
CA SER A 368 17.09 -37.20 7.88
C SER A 368 16.99 -38.60 8.46
N ARG A 369 15.83 -39.25 8.34
CA ARG A 369 15.60 -40.63 8.77
C ARG A 369 15.91 -40.87 10.25
N ALA A 370 15.39 -40.04 11.14
CA ALA A 370 15.65 -40.09 12.59
C ALA A 370 14.85 -41.15 13.36
N THR A 371 14.17 -42.11 12.71
CA THR A 371 13.37 -43.13 13.41
C THR A 371 13.60 -44.55 12.88
N PRO A 372 13.76 -45.58 13.74
CA PRO A 372 14.02 -46.95 13.29
C PRO A 372 12.83 -47.63 12.62
N ASN A 373 11.58 -47.23 12.97
CA ASN A 373 10.36 -47.65 12.29
C ASN A 373 9.18 -46.71 12.62
N ASN A 374 7.94 -47.05 12.21
CA ASN A 374 6.75 -46.18 12.32
C ASN A 374 6.20 -46.06 13.75
N SER A 375 6.69 -46.90 14.65
CA SER A 375 6.33 -46.96 16.06
C SER A 375 7.21 -46.07 16.96
N TRP A 376 8.15 -45.31 16.38
CA TRP A 376 9.07 -44.43 17.10
C TRP A 376 8.85 -42.95 16.80
N ARG A 377 9.07 -42.11 17.81
CA ARG A 377 9.02 -40.65 17.72
C ARG A 377 10.18 -40.05 18.50
N GLY A 378 10.97 -39.18 17.86
CA GLY A 378 12.04 -38.41 18.49
C GLY A 378 11.64 -36.96 18.76
N VAL A 379 12.09 -36.39 19.89
CA VAL A 379 11.93 -34.96 20.21
C VAL A 379 13.31 -34.40 20.63
N PRO A 380 13.81 -33.33 19.99
CA PRO A 380 13.23 -32.65 18.82
C PRO A 380 13.31 -33.52 17.56
N THR A 381 12.41 -33.27 16.60
CA THR A 381 12.33 -34.00 15.32
C THR A 381 13.50 -33.71 14.38
N SER A 382 14.26 -32.62 14.63
CA SER A 382 15.42 -32.21 13.83
C SER A 382 16.43 -31.43 14.68
N GLY A 383 17.68 -31.30 14.19
CA GLY A 383 18.76 -30.55 14.83
C GLY A 383 19.70 -31.42 15.67
N ASN A 384 20.76 -30.82 16.22
CA ASN A 384 21.86 -31.53 16.90
C ASN A 384 21.44 -32.31 18.17
N THR A 385 20.25 -32.04 18.69
CA THR A 385 19.68 -32.73 19.86
C THR A 385 18.67 -33.81 19.49
N SER A 386 18.45 -34.07 18.20
CA SER A 386 17.58 -35.17 17.72
C SER A 386 18.30 -36.53 17.75
N TRP A 387 17.53 -37.61 17.95
CA TRP A 387 18.05 -38.99 18.02
C TRP A 387 18.26 -39.59 16.62
N ARG A 388 19.43 -40.15 16.30
CA ARG A 388 19.77 -40.65 14.95
C ARG A 388 20.72 -41.84 14.99
N ARG A 389 20.72 -42.63 13.91
CA ARG A 389 21.70 -43.71 13.70
C ARG A 389 23.08 -43.11 13.41
N HIS A 390 24.10 -43.56 14.13
CA HIS A 390 25.47 -42.99 14.06
C HIS A 390 26.16 -43.17 12.69
N ASP A 391 25.75 -44.17 11.92
CA ASP A 391 26.34 -44.64 10.67
C ASP A 391 25.46 -44.37 9.41
N ASP A 392 24.43 -43.51 9.47
CA ASP A 392 23.60 -43.12 8.29
C ASP A 392 24.31 -42.14 7.31
N GLY A 393 25.64 -42.10 7.36
CA GLY A 393 26.49 -41.35 6.45
C GLY A 393 26.15 -39.84 6.37
N PRO A 394 26.17 -39.24 5.16
CA PRO A 394 25.87 -37.81 4.96
C PRO A 394 24.46 -37.38 5.41
N ASN A 395 23.51 -38.32 5.46
CA ASN A 395 22.13 -38.03 5.85
C ASN A 395 21.96 -37.93 7.37
N ALA A 396 22.94 -38.43 8.14
CA ALA A 396 22.96 -38.27 9.58
C ALA A 396 23.16 -36.80 10.00
N LEU A 397 23.73 -35.96 9.11
CA LEU A 397 23.94 -34.51 9.29
C LEU A 397 24.64 -34.15 10.61
N TRP A 398 25.57 -34.99 11.07
CA TRP A 398 26.42 -34.69 12.23
C TRP A 398 27.29 -33.47 11.91
N SER A 399 26.88 -32.28 12.35
CA SER A 399 27.77 -31.12 12.37
C SER A 399 28.72 -31.27 13.56
N SER A 400 29.73 -32.13 13.44
CA SER A 400 30.85 -32.12 14.38
C SER A 400 31.64 -30.85 14.13
N THR A 401 31.53 -29.86 15.01
CA THR A 401 32.60 -28.87 15.19
C THR A 401 33.63 -29.49 16.13
N LEU A 402 34.63 -30.15 15.56
CA LEU A 402 35.98 -30.07 16.09
C LEU A 402 36.76 -29.08 15.24
#